data_AF-A0AAD5SCB1-F1
#
_entry.id   AF-A0AAD5SCB1-F1
#
_cell.length_a   1.000
_cell.length_b   1.000
_cell.length_c   1.000
_cell.angle_alpha   90.00
_cell.angle_beta   90.00
_cell.angle_gamma   90.00
#
_symmetry.space_group_name_H-M   'P 1'
#
loop_
_entity.id
_entity.type
_entity.pdbx_description
1 polymer ?
#
loop_
_entity_poly.entity_id
_entity_poly.type
_entity_poly.pdbx_seq_one_letter_code
_entity_poly.pdbx_strand_id
1 'polypeptide(L)'
;MNDFRFADLNKWWKEVTKSNRAIQFTDSQIAAPSQPEPSVMLGAHNRVIEQYFVMKHCLVCRASSKDILLRDNICSYCRETPQSTTYRLVQRLNEAQRKHAALQRICRSCTGHSAAQDADSACVSLDCPVYFARVKNKSEVRLEGRLLKGMETLENDGGSFEVGVGEPMIVEYDDD
;
A
#
# COMPACT_ATOMS: atom_id res chain seq x y z
N MET A 1 23.81 -18.46 43.32
CA MET A 1 24.02 -17.23 42.50
C MET A 1 24.51 -17.69 41.14
N ASN A 2 23.80 -17.62 40.01
CA ASN A 2 22.59 -16.90 39.62
C ASN A 2 21.87 -17.76 38.54
N ASP A 3 20.57 -18.00 38.72
CA ASP A 3 19.70 -18.65 37.73
C ASP A 3 19.28 -17.58 36.70
N PHE A 4 20.12 -17.33 35.69
CA PHE A 4 19.75 -16.50 34.54
C PHE A 4 18.83 -17.30 33.62
N ARG A 5 17.53 -17.28 33.93
CA ARG A 5 16.49 -17.78 33.02
C ARG A 5 16.32 -16.81 31.86
N PHE A 6 17.10 -16.97 30.81
CA PHE A 6 16.80 -16.32 29.54
C PHE A 6 15.57 -17.01 28.95
N ALA A 7 14.51 -16.25 28.72
CA ALA A 7 13.37 -16.73 27.94
C ALA A 7 13.85 -17.08 26.53
N ASP A 8 13.47 -18.26 26.03
CA ASP A 8 13.81 -18.68 24.67
C ASP A 8 13.12 -17.76 23.65
N LEU A 9 13.90 -16.85 23.08
CA LEU A 9 13.45 -15.89 22.06
C LEU A 9 12.83 -16.58 20.84
N ASN A 10 13.33 -17.76 20.46
CA ASN A 10 12.83 -18.49 19.30
C ASN A 10 11.48 -19.15 19.61
N LYS A 11 11.30 -19.65 20.83
CA LYS A 11 10.01 -20.14 21.31
C LYS A 11 8.97 -19.02 21.34
N TRP A 12 9.30 -17.89 21.98
CA TRP A 12 8.42 -16.73 22.01
C TRP A 12 8.08 -16.23 20.60
N TRP A 13 9.06 -16.10 19.72
CA TRP A 13 8.85 -15.62 18.34
C TRP A 13 7.89 -16.50 17.52
N LYS A 14 7.85 -17.82 17.80
CA LYS A 14 6.92 -18.74 17.17
C LYS A 14 5.51 -18.64 17.75
N GLU A 15 5.40 -18.33 19.04
CA GLU A 15 4.13 -18.24 19.78
C GLU A 15 3.43 -16.89 19.61
N VAL A 16 4.17 -15.82 19.30
CA VAL A 16 3.58 -14.50 19.04
C VAL A 16 2.67 -14.56 17.80
N THR A 17 1.46 -13.99 17.93
CA THR A 17 0.59 -13.72 16.79
C THR A 17 1.31 -12.77 15.85
N LYS A 18 1.89 -13.32 14.78
CA LYS A 18 2.60 -12.54 13.79
C LYS A 18 1.57 -11.65 13.10
N SER A 19 1.61 -10.35 13.36
CA SER A 19 0.86 -9.41 12.55
C SER A 19 1.38 -9.57 11.13
N ASN A 20 0.55 -10.10 10.23
CA ASN A 20 0.92 -10.22 8.83
C ASN A 20 0.97 -8.79 8.25
N ARG A 21 2.13 -8.15 8.39
CA ARG A 21 2.49 -6.91 7.73
C ARG A 21 3.08 -7.20 6.36
N ALA A 22 2.63 -8.28 5.69
CA ALA A 22 2.91 -8.44 4.28
C ALA A 22 2.60 -7.10 3.60
N ILE A 23 3.52 -6.69 2.72
CA ILE A 23 3.29 -5.62 1.77
C ILE A 23 1.89 -5.85 1.24
N GLN A 24 0.97 -4.96 1.63
CA GLN A 24 -0.43 -5.25 1.41
C GLN A 24 -0.69 -5.40 -0.08
N PHE A 25 0.14 -4.79 -0.94
CA PHE A 25 0.04 -4.79 -2.39
C PHE A 25 1.44 -4.72 -2.99
N THR A 26 1.84 -5.71 -3.77
CA THR A 26 3.11 -5.64 -4.51
C THR A 26 2.90 -4.81 -5.78
N ASP A 27 3.93 -4.10 -6.24
CA ASP A 27 3.86 -3.40 -7.54
C ASP A 27 3.49 -4.36 -8.68
N SER A 28 3.83 -5.64 -8.55
CA SER A 28 3.44 -6.71 -9.47
C SER A 28 1.93 -7.02 -9.53
N GLN A 29 1.14 -6.59 -8.55
CA GLN A 29 -0.33 -6.69 -8.57
C GLN A 29 -1.01 -5.44 -9.14
N ILE A 30 -0.32 -4.29 -9.09
CA ILE A 30 -0.82 -2.98 -9.54
C ILE A 30 -0.41 -2.74 -10.99
N ALA A 31 0.76 -3.21 -11.41
CA ALA A 31 1.17 -3.21 -12.80
C ALA A 31 0.28 -4.18 -13.60
N ALA A 32 -0.29 -3.71 -14.72
CA ALA A 32 -1.00 -4.55 -15.67
C ALA A 32 -0.12 -5.77 -16.03
N PRO A 33 -0.70 -6.96 -16.25
CA PRO A 33 0.05 -8.11 -16.71
C PRO A 33 0.52 -7.84 -18.14
N SER A 34 1.64 -7.13 -18.30
CA SER A 34 2.35 -7.10 -19.56
C SER A 34 2.74 -8.54 -19.84
N GLN A 35 2.18 -9.11 -20.91
CA GLN A 35 2.68 -10.36 -21.45
C GLN A 35 4.20 -10.23 -21.64
N PRO A 36 4.97 -11.31 -21.44
CA PRO A 36 6.39 -11.30 -21.76
C PRO A 36 6.55 -11.16 -23.28
N GLU A 37 6.64 -9.93 -23.77
CA GLU A 37 7.16 -9.64 -25.11
C GLU A 37 8.66 -9.96 -25.10
N PRO A 38 9.14 -10.89 -25.95
CA PRO A 38 10.52 -11.34 -25.91
C PRO A 38 11.37 -10.40 -26.77
N SER A 39 11.73 -9.20 -26.29
CA SER A 39 12.79 -8.38 -26.91
C SER A 39 13.11 -7.13 -26.09
N VAL A 40 14.17 -7.17 -25.27
CA VAL A 40 15.37 -6.29 -25.37
C VAL A 40 16.46 -6.97 -24.55
N MET A 41 17.48 -7.53 -25.22
CA MET A 41 18.72 -8.00 -24.58
C MET A 41 19.53 -6.79 -24.09
N LEU A 42 19.32 -6.36 -22.85
CA LEU A 42 20.34 -5.67 -22.07
C LEU A 42 20.25 -6.15 -20.61
N GLY A 43 21.13 -7.09 -20.23
CA GLY A 43 21.57 -7.33 -18.86
C GLY A 43 20.56 -7.85 -17.83
N ALA A 44 19.44 -8.46 -18.23
CA ALA A 44 18.35 -8.79 -17.32
C ALA A 44 18.46 -10.18 -16.65
N HIS A 45 19.31 -10.30 -15.61
CA HIS A 45 19.20 -11.39 -14.62
C HIS A 45 18.92 -10.89 -13.19
N ASN A 46 18.58 -9.62 -12.99
CA ASN A 46 18.09 -9.10 -11.71
C ASN A 46 16.56 -9.19 -11.61
N ARG A 47 16.02 -10.41 -11.72
CA ARG A 47 14.64 -10.64 -11.27
C ARG A 47 14.67 -10.82 -9.75
N VAL A 48 14.22 -9.79 -9.02
CA VAL A 48 14.09 -9.83 -7.55
C VAL A 48 13.06 -10.91 -7.19
N ILE A 49 13.28 -11.64 -6.08
CA ILE A 49 12.39 -12.70 -5.57
C ILE A 49 10.91 -12.24 -5.55
N GLU A 50 10.67 -10.97 -5.29
CA GLU A 50 9.37 -10.30 -5.29
C GLU A 50 8.58 -10.44 -6.61
N GLN A 51 9.26 -10.53 -7.76
CA GLN A 51 8.62 -10.74 -9.05
C GLN A 51 8.00 -12.14 -9.20
N TYR A 52 8.49 -13.11 -8.43
CA TYR A 52 7.98 -14.49 -8.42
C TYR A 52 6.93 -14.72 -7.31
N PHE A 53 6.84 -13.82 -6.33
CA PHE A 53 5.87 -13.90 -5.23
C PHE A 53 4.61 -13.07 -5.51
N VAL A 54 3.69 -13.64 -6.29
CA VAL A 54 2.34 -13.07 -6.43
C VAL A 54 1.47 -13.60 -5.28
N MET A 55 1.30 -12.80 -4.22
CA MET A 55 0.29 -13.10 -3.20
C MET A 55 -1.12 -12.97 -3.81
N LYS A 56 -2.05 -13.85 -3.42
CA LYS A 56 -3.46 -13.82 -3.88
C LYS A 56 -4.36 -13.31 -2.76
N HIS A 57 -4.54 -11.99 -2.68
CA HIS A 57 -5.50 -11.36 -1.77
C HIS A 57 -6.33 -10.34 -2.55
N CYS A 58 -7.57 -10.11 -2.12
CA CYS A 58 -8.44 -9.16 -2.80
C CYS A 58 -8.05 -7.74 -2.38
N LEU A 59 -7.91 -6.82 -3.33
CA LEU A 59 -7.50 -5.43 -3.03
C LEU A 59 -8.53 -4.67 -2.16
N VAL A 60 -9.80 -5.06 -2.26
CA VAL A 60 -10.93 -4.43 -1.55
C VAL A 60 -11.15 -5.04 -0.16
N CYS A 61 -11.27 -6.36 -0.02
CA CYS A 61 -11.58 -6.98 1.27
C CYS A 61 -10.34 -7.49 2.02
N ARG A 62 -9.16 -7.50 1.38
CA ARG A 62 -7.88 -8.01 1.90
C ARG A 62 -7.91 -9.49 2.32
N ALA A 63 -8.97 -10.23 1.98
CA ALA A 63 -9.08 -11.66 2.25
C ALA A 63 -8.31 -12.46 1.21
N SER A 64 -7.67 -13.55 1.65
CA SER A 64 -7.13 -14.58 0.76
C SER A 64 -8.30 -15.43 0.25
N SER A 65 -8.80 -15.13 -0.94
CA SER A 65 -9.79 -16.00 -1.58
C SER A 65 -9.11 -16.85 -2.66
N LYS A 66 -9.51 -18.13 -2.74
CA LYS A 66 -9.11 -19.05 -3.81
C LYS A 66 -9.63 -18.58 -5.18
N ASP A 67 -10.68 -17.77 -5.18
CA ASP A 67 -11.41 -17.34 -6.37
C ASP A 67 -10.84 -16.06 -7.00
N ILE A 68 -9.70 -15.56 -6.50
CA ILE A 68 -9.02 -14.42 -7.09
C ILE A 68 -8.19 -14.94 -8.26
N LEU A 69 -8.66 -14.67 -9.48
CA LEU A 69 -7.88 -14.87 -10.69
C LEU A 69 -6.76 -13.84 -10.75
N LEU A 70 -5.61 -14.25 -11.32
CA LEU A 70 -4.42 -13.42 -11.46
C LEU A 70 -4.65 -12.09 -12.21
N ARG A 71 -5.76 -11.99 -12.96
CA ARG A 71 -6.12 -10.82 -13.76
C ARG A 71 -7.10 -9.87 -13.07
N ASP A 72 -7.94 -10.37 -12.17
CA ASP A 72 -9.07 -9.57 -11.67
C ASP A 72 -8.78 -8.85 -10.35
N ASN A 73 -7.72 -9.25 -9.62
CA ASN A 73 -7.24 -8.65 -8.34
C ASN A 73 -8.33 -8.44 -7.23
N ILE A 74 -9.57 -8.80 -7.52
CA ILE A 74 -10.78 -8.62 -6.72
C ILE A 74 -11.48 -9.97 -6.66
N CYS A 75 -12.09 -10.30 -5.52
CA CYS A 75 -12.89 -11.53 -5.39
C CYS A 75 -14.30 -11.34 -5.96
N SER A 76 -14.94 -12.43 -6.38
CA SER A 76 -16.32 -12.46 -6.90
C SER A 76 -17.30 -11.68 -6.03
N TYR A 77 -17.27 -11.89 -4.71
CA TYR A 77 -18.12 -11.16 -3.76
C TYR A 77 -18.00 -9.64 -3.87
N CYS A 78 -16.77 -9.13 -3.98
CA CYS A 78 -16.52 -7.69 -4.10
C CYS A 78 -16.93 -7.13 -5.47
N ARG A 79 -16.93 -7.97 -6.50
CA ARG A 79 -17.40 -7.64 -7.84
C ARG A 79 -18.92 -7.64 -7.95
N GLU A 80 -19.59 -8.59 -7.30
CA GLU A 80 -21.05 -8.75 -7.32
C GLU A 80 -21.78 -7.73 -6.44
N THR A 81 -21.10 -7.14 -5.47
CA THR A 81 -21.68 -6.17 -4.52
C THR A 81 -21.03 -4.77 -4.60
N PRO A 82 -21.07 -4.09 -5.76
CA PRO A 82 -20.37 -2.82 -6.01
C PRO A 82 -20.70 -1.73 -4.99
N GLN A 83 -21.97 -1.60 -4.61
CA GLN A 83 -22.40 -0.60 -3.62
C GLN A 83 -21.74 -0.79 -2.25
N SER A 84 -21.64 -2.04 -1.79
CA SER A 84 -21.03 -2.37 -0.49
C SER A 84 -19.52 -2.18 -0.53
N THR A 85 -18.88 -2.56 -1.64
CA THR A 85 -17.44 -2.38 -1.82
C THR A 85 -17.04 -0.93 -1.95
N THR A 86 -17.76 -0.14 -2.75
CA THR A 86 -17.59 1.31 -2.86
C THR A 86 -17.74 1.98 -1.51
N TYR A 87 -18.78 1.66 -0.73
CA TYR A 87 -18.92 2.18 0.64
C TYR A 87 -17.72 1.85 1.53
N ARG A 88 -17.24 0.60 1.51
CA ARG A 88 -16.08 0.18 2.30
C ARG A 88 -14.79 0.90 1.89
N LEU A 89 -14.58 1.13 0.59
CA LEU A 89 -13.42 1.86 0.08
C LEU A 89 -13.50 3.34 0.47
N VAL A 90 -14.66 3.97 0.35
CA VAL A 90 -14.89 5.35 0.82
C VAL A 90 -14.62 5.47 2.31
N GLN A 91 -15.08 4.52 3.12
CA GLN A 91 -14.82 4.52 4.57
C GLN A 91 -13.31 4.46 4.86
N ARG A 92 -12.59 3.53 4.22
CA ARG A 92 -11.13 3.38 4.35
C ARG A 92 -10.38 4.63 3.89
N LEU A 93 -10.78 5.20 2.76
CA LEU A 93 -10.20 6.42 2.22
C LEU A 93 -10.37 7.59 3.22
N ASN A 94 -11.57 7.76 3.77
CA ASN A 94 -11.85 8.78 4.77
C ASN A 94 -11.01 8.59 6.04
N GLU A 95 -10.87 7.36 6.54
CA GLU A 95 -10.02 7.05 7.69
C GLU A 95 -8.54 7.38 7.41
N ALA A 96 -8.03 6.97 6.25
CA ALA A 96 -6.66 7.25 5.82
C ALA A 96 -6.42 8.77 5.65
N GLN A 97 -7.36 9.49 5.05
CA GLN A 97 -7.29 10.95 4.89
C GLN A 97 -7.29 11.67 6.24
N ARG A 98 -8.15 11.26 7.18
CA ARG A 98 -8.18 11.83 8.56
C ARG A 98 -6.84 11.65 9.26
N LYS A 99 -6.24 10.46 9.13
CA LYS A 99 -4.93 10.14 9.71
C LYS A 99 -3.81 10.95 9.04
N HIS A 100 -3.83 11.09 7.72
CA HIS A 100 -2.88 11.94 7.00
C HIS A 100 -2.99 13.41 7.43
N ALA A 101 -4.22 13.95 7.52
CA ALA A 101 -4.45 15.31 8.00
C ALA A 101 -3.98 15.53 9.45
N ALA A 102 -4.09 14.51 10.31
CA ALA A 102 -3.55 14.58 11.67
C ALA A 102 -2.02 14.63 11.69
N LEU A 103 -1.35 13.82 10.87
CA LEU A 103 0.11 13.85 10.73
C LEU A 103 0.60 15.19 10.16
N GLN A 104 -0.10 15.73 9.16
CA GLN A 104 0.19 17.05 8.63
C GLN A 104 0.05 18.16 9.69
N ARG A 105 -0.97 18.09 10.55
CA ARG A 105 -1.11 19.04 11.67
C ARG A 105 0.07 18.99 12.63
N ILE A 106 0.58 17.79 12.94
CA ILE A 106 1.79 17.63 13.77
C ILE A 106 3.00 18.25 13.07
N CYS A 107 3.22 17.92 11.79
CA CYS A 107 4.34 18.50 11.03
C CYS A 107 4.27 20.02 10.99
N ARG A 108 3.10 20.61 10.72
CA ARG A 108 2.89 22.07 10.70
C ARG A 108 3.17 22.72 12.06
N SER A 109 2.74 22.08 13.16
CA SER A 109 3.04 22.55 14.51
C SER A 109 4.54 22.50 14.84
N CYS A 110 5.26 21.53 14.29
CA CYS A 110 6.70 21.35 14.52
C CYS A 110 7.53 22.35 13.70
N THR A 111 7.19 22.54 12.42
CA THR A 111 7.96 23.40 11.51
C THR A 111 7.51 24.87 11.56
N GLY A 112 6.44 25.20 12.27
CA GLY A 112 5.87 26.56 12.32
C GLY A 112 5.26 27.03 10.99
N HIS A 113 5.05 26.13 10.02
CA HIS A 113 4.51 26.49 8.71
C HIS A 113 2.99 26.69 8.76
N SER A 114 2.51 27.77 8.16
CA SER A 114 1.08 28.07 8.06
C SER A 114 0.40 27.16 7.02
N ALA A 115 -0.86 26.82 7.27
CA ALA A 115 -1.64 25.89 6.42
C ALA A 115 -1.86 26.38 4.96
N ALA A 116 -1.52 27.63 4.65
CA ALA A 116 -1.78 28.27 3.37
C ALA A 116 -0.70 27.98 2.30
N GLN A 117 0.50 27.53 2.70
CA GLN A 117 1.64 27.48 1.78
C GLN A 117 1.85 26.10 1.14
N ASP A 118 1.51 24.99 1.82
CA ASP A 118 1.62 23.66 1.24
C ASP A 118 0.47 22.72 1.63
N ALA A 119 -0.08 22.03 0.62
CA ALA A 119 -1.01 20.94 0.80
C ALA A 119 -0.37 19.75 1.55
N ASP A 120 0.97 19.64 1.55
CA ASP A 120 1.75 18.58 2.21
C ASP A 120 3.06 19.15 2.76
N SER A 121 3.46 18.79 3.99
CA SER A 121 4.65 19.39 4.62
C SER A 121 5.96 18.95 3.93
N ALA A 122 6.85 19.90 3.60
CA ALA A 122 8.13 19.66 2.93
C ALA A 122 9.24 19.00 3.79
N CYS A 123 9.03 18.81 5.10
CA CYS A 123 10.06 18.24 5.99
C CYS A 123 10.49 16.81 5.59
N VAL A 124 11.80 16.56 5.44
CA VAL A 124 12.42 15.27 5.05
C VAL A 124 13.39 14.70 6.10
N SER A 125 13.35 15.19 7.34
CA SER A 125 14.25 14.73 8.40
C SER A 125 14.09 13.23 8.67
N LEU A 126 15.17 12.47 8.45
CA LEU A 126 15.21 11.01 8.67
C LEU A 126 15.19 10.64 10.16
N ASP A 127 15.58 11.56 11.03
CA ASP A 127 15.49 11.39 12.48
C ASP A 127 14.07 11.61 13.02
N CYS A 128 13.15 12.11 12.18
CA CYS A 128 11.77 12.36 12.58
C CYS A 128 10.91 11.10 12.43
N PRO A 129 10.37 10.50 13.51
CA PRO A 129 9.48 9.34 13.40
C PRO A 129 8.16 9.68 12.68
N VAL A 130 7.76 10.95 12.67
CA VAL A 130 6.55 11.43 11.98
C VAL A 130 6.75 11.44 10.46
N TYR A 131 7.98 11.63 9.96
CA TYR A 131 8.28 11.63 8.52
C TYR A 131 7.86 10.31 7.87
N PHE A 132 8.35 9.18 8.37
CA PHE A 132 8.01 7.86 7.84
C PHE A 132 6.52 7.54 7.98
N ALA A 133 5.90 7.96 9.09
CA ALA A 133 4.46 7.82 9.27
C ALA A 133 3.69 8.62 8.21
N ARG A 134 4.08 9.87 7.94
CA ARG A 134 3.46 10.73 6.91
C ARG A 134 3.60 10.13 5.52
N VAL A 135 4.81 9.73 5.14
CA VAL A 135 5.11 9.09 3.85
C VAL A 135 4.27 7.83 3.64
N LYS A 136 4.20 6.96 4.66
CA LYS A 136 3.39 5.74 4.61
C LYS A 136 1.89 6.02 4.49
N ASN A 137 1.36 7.01 5.23
CA ASN A 137 -0.06 7.34 5.14
C ASN A 137 -0.41 8.01 3.81
N LYS A 138 0.50 8.78 3.22
CA LYS A 138 0.33 9.37 1.89
C LYS A 138 0.19 8.29 0.82
N SER A 139 1.00 7.24 0.86
CA SER A 139 0.87 6.11 -0.07
C SER A 139 -0.42 5.33 0.16
N GLU A 140 -0.84 5.17 1.42
CA GLU A 140 -2.13 4.55 1.78
C GLU A 140 -3.32 5.32 1.21
N VAL A 141 -3.39 6.65 1.41
CA VAL A 141 -4.46 7.51 0.83
C VAL A 141 -4.50 7.41 -0.69
N ARG A 142 -3.33 7.48 -1.35
CA ARG A 142 -3.23 7.38 -2.81
C ARG A 142 -3.74 6.04 -3.31
N LEU A 143 -3.40 4.95 -2.61
CA LEU A 143 -3.86 3.63 -2.99
C LEU A 143 -5.39 3.49 -2.84
N GLU A 144 -5.96 3.85 -1.70
CA GLU A 144 -7.41 3.74 -1.48
C GLU A 144 -8.19 4.57 -2.51
N GLY A 145 -7.69 5.76 -2.86
CA GLY A 145 -8.28 6.59 -3.92
C GLY A 145 -8.22 5.93 -5.30
N ARG A 146 -7.12 5.24 -5.63
CA ARG A 146 -7.02 4.47 -6.88
C ARG A 146 -7.97 3.27 -6.90
N LEU A 147 -8.08 2.55 -5.79
CA LEU A 147 -9.00 1.41 -5.68
C LEU A 147 -10.45 1.85 -5.85
N LEU A 148 -10.82 2.98 -5.24
CA LEU A 148 -12.16 3.56 -5.38
C LEU A 148 -12.44 3.94 -6.85
N LYS A 149 -11.52 4.65 -7.50
CA LYS A 149 -11.64 5.00 -8.92
C LYS A 149 -11.74 3.76 -9.82
N GLY A 150 -10.96 2.71 -9.52
CA GLY A 150 -11.04 1.44 -10.23
C GLY A 150 -12.41 0.75 -10.09
N MET A 151 -13.06 0.87 -8.93
CA MET A 151 -14.41 0.34 -8.71
C MET A 151 -15.46 1.15 -9.49
N GLU A 152 -15.34 2.47 -9.51
CA GLU A 152 -16.23 3.33 -10.30
C GLU A 152 -16.12 3.04 -11.81
N THR A 153 -14.91 2.77 -12.33
CA THR A 153 -14.74 2.38 -13.74
C THR A 153 -15.34 1.00 -14.05
N LEU A 154 -15.27 0.05 -13.11
CA LEU A 154 -15.93 -1.25 -13.27
C LEU A 154 -17.45 -1.11 -13.39
N GLU A 155 -18.05 -0.24 -12.58
CA GLU A 155 -19.49 0.01 -12.59
C GLU A 155 -19.96 0.63 -13.92
N ASN A 156 -19.14 1.50 -14.53
CA ASN A 156 -19.51 2.23 -15.76
C ASN A 156 -19.23 1.45 -17.05
N ASP A 157 -18.09 0.77 -17.15
CA ASP A 157 -17.61 0.22 -18.43
C ASP A 157 -17.78 -1.31 -18.54
N GLY A 158 -18.18 -1.99 -17.45
CA GLY A 158 -18.25 -3.46 -17.40
C GLY A 158 -16.89 -4.15 -17.65
N GLY A 159 -15.80 -3.40 -17.56
CA GLY A 159 -14.44 -3.82 -17.89
C GLY A 159 -13.73 -4.59 -16.77
N SER A 160 -12.41 -4.72 -16.90
CA SER A 160 -11.51 -5.29 -15.89
C SER A 160 -11.11 -4.26 -14.83
N PHE A 161 -10.80 -4.72 -13.61
CA PHE A 161 -10.37 -3.84 -12.53
C PHE A 161 -8.91 -3.44 -12.72
N GLU A 162 -8.66 -2.18 -13.08
CA GLU A 162 -7.30 -1.66 -13.23
C GLU A 162 -6.99 -0.63 -12.14
N VAL A 163 -5.94 -0.89 -11.38
CA VAL A 163 -5.37 0.09 -10.43
C VAL A 163 -4.27 0.81 -11.17
N GLY A 164 -4.57 2.00 -11.71
CA GLY A 164 -3.56 2.78 -12.44
C GLY A 164 -2.25 2.90 -11.66
N VAL A 165 -1.11 2.71 -12.33
CA VAL A 165 0.22 2.83 -11.68
C VAL A 165 0.41 4.30 -11.32
N GLY A 166 0.41 4.61 -10.02
CA GLY A 166 0.69 5.95 -9.55
C GLY A 166 2.18 6.24 -9.72
N GLU A 167 2.50 7.49 -10.02
CA GLU A 167 3.88 7.94 -10.13
C GLU A 167 4.67 7.52 -8.87
N PRO A 168 5.81 6.83 -9.03
CA PRO A 168 6.59 6.37 -7.90
C PRO A 168 6.94 7.57 -7.03
N MET A 169 6.91 7.39 -5.70
CA MET A 169 7.43 8.40 -4.81
C MET A 169 8.95 8.39 -4.94
N ILE A 170 9.46 9.16 -5.91
CA ILE A 170 10.87 9.48 -5.99
C ILE A 170 11.13 10.33 -4.75
N VAL A 171 11.74 9.73 -3.74
CA VAL A 171 12.35 10.48 -2.64
C VAL A 171 13.68 10.94 -3.21
N GLU A 172 13.70 12.14 -3.78
CA GLU A 172 14.97 12.82 -4.07
C GLU A 172 15.61 13.08 -2.70
N TYR A 173 16.71 12.39 -2.44
CA TYR A 173 17.59 12.71 -1.33
C TYR A 173 18.53 13.79 -1.87
N ASP A 174 18.34 15.03 -1.41
CA ASP A 174 19.33 16.08 -1.65
C ASP A 174 20.57 15.72 -0.81
N ASP A 175 21.67 15.39 -1.49
CA ASP A 175 22.99 15.18 -0.91
C ASP A 175 23.56 16.55 -0.46
N ASP A 176 23.37 16.91 0.82
CA ASP A 176 24.09 18.00 1.51
C ASP A 176 25.18 17.44 2.46
#